data_AF-A0A2T6NPS0-F1
#
_entry.id   AF-A0A2T6NPS0-F1
#
_cell.length_a   1.000
_cell.length_b   1.000
_cell.length_c   1.000
_cell.angle_alpha   90.00
_cell.angle_beta   90.00
_cell.angle_gamma   90.00
#
_symmetry.space_group_name_H-M   'P 1'
#
loop_
_entity.id
_entity.type
_entity.pdbx_description
1 polymer ?
#
loop_
_entity_poly.entity_id
_entity_poly.type
_entity_poly.pdbx_seq_one_letter_code
_entity_poly.pdbx_strand_id
1 'polypeptide(L)'
;MSNRFSNIGDRAKTDFGGPSYWVFEAVTLNSPHVIELLCCESNMVSDSLADPEEWLGTILKFEITEQDEVCTVALTHIGLTPEMACYEICKTGWDHYIAGSLKQHLDGLGGRPNSY
;
A
#
# COMPACT_ATOMS: atom_id res chain seq x y z
N MET A 1 8.68 -4.34 -14.49
CA MET A 1 9.83 -4.03 -13.61
C MET A 1 9.30 -3.02 -12.60
N SER A 2 9.18 -3.38 -11.32
CA SER A 2 8.75 -2.42 -10.29
C SER A 2 9.88 -1.44 -10.05
N ASN A 3 9.63 -0.15 -10.31
CA ASN A 3 10.60 0.91 -10.04
C ASN A 3 10.76 1.07 -8.53
N ARG A 4 12.00 1.17 -8.05
CA ARG A 4 12.29 1.48 -6.65
C ARG A 4 12.09 2.97 -6.40
N PHE A 5 11.42 3.33 -5.30
CA PHE A 5 11.40 4.71 -4.80
C PHE A 5 12.75 5.05 -4.18
N SER A 6 13.58 5.82 -4.90
CA SER A 6 14.91 6.24 -4.45
C SER A 6 14.99 7.76 -4.24
N ASN A 7 14.14 8.52 -4.91
CA ASN A 7 14.04 9.97 -4.82
C ASN A 7 12.59 10.42 -4.64
N ILE A 8 12.40 11.57 -4.00
CA ILE A 8 11.09 12.24 -3.98
C ILE A 8 10.69 12.58 -5.43
N GLY A 9 9.44 12.31 -5.79
CA GLY A 9 8.90 12.42 -7.13
C GLY A 9 8.99 11.14 -7.96
N ASP A 10 9.68 10.09 -7.48
CA ASP A 10 9.71 8.80 -8.15
C ASP A 10 8.31 8.20 -8.20
N ARG A 11 7.93 7.67 -9.38
CA ARG A 11 6.64 7.02 -9.59
C ARG A 11 6.78 5.54 -9.88
N ALA A 12 5.93 4.74 -9.25
CA ALA A 12 5.83 3.31 -9.55
C ALA A 12 4.36 2.89 -9.68
N LYS A 13 4.12 2.07 -10.70
CA LYS A 13 2.85 1.38 -10.90
C LYS A 13 2.88 0.07 -10.14
N THR A 14 1.87 -0.16 -9.32
CA THR A 14 1.63 -1.39 -8.57
C THR A 14 0.31 -1.99 -9.02
N ASP A 15 0.35 -3.28 -9.33
CA ASP A 15 -0.83 -4.11 -9.50
C ASP A 15 -0.66 -5.36 -8.63
N PHE A 16 -1.76 -6.06 -8.39
CA PHE A 16 -1.76 -7.30 -7.62
C PHE A 16 -2.04 -8.52 -8.52
N GLY A 17 -1.64 -8.50 -9.79
CA GLY A 17 -1.87 -9.60 -10.74
C GLY A 17 -3.27 -9.67 -11.37
N GLY A 18 -4.14 -8.71 -11.05
CA GLY A 18 -5.46 -8.53 -11.66
C GLY A 18 -5.54 -7.30 -12.58
N PRO A 19 -6.75 -6.90 -13.00
CA PRO A 19 -6.97 -5.70 -13.81
C PRO A 19 -6.80 -4.39 -13.00
N SER A 20 -6.82 -4.48 -11.67
CA SER A 20 -6.67 -3.33 -10.79
C SER A 20 -5.22 -2.87 -10.69
N TYR A 21 -5.00 -1.56 -10.73
CA TYR A 21 -3.68 -0.97 -10.55
C TYR A 21 -3.74 0.39 -9.87
N TRP A 22 -2.61 0.80 -9.30
CA TRP A 22 -2.41 2.10 -8.70
C TRP A 22 -1.04 2.62 -9.09
N VAL A 23 -0.92 3.92 -9.31
CA VAL A 23 0.37 4.59 -9.48
C VAL A 23 0.62 5.46 -8.25
N PHE A 24 1.76 5.23 -7.62
CA PHE A 24 2.17 5.97 -6.45
C PHE A 24 3.37 6.85 -6.76
N GLU A 25 3.39 8.06 -6.23
CA GLU A 25 4.51 8.97 -6.23
C GLU A 25 5.10 9.08 -4.82
N ALA A 26 6.42 8.94 -4.68
CA ALA A 26 7.09 9.15 -3.41
C ALA A 26 7.12 10.64 -3.04
N VAL A 27 6.39 11.03 -2.01
CA VAL A 27 6.36 12.42 -1.53
C VAL A 27 7.23 12.64 -0.29
N THR A 28 7.42 11.60 0.52
CA THR A 28 8.36 11.57 1.65
C THR A 28 9.17 10.30 1.62
N LEU A 29 10.51 10.42 1.70
CA LEU A 29 11.45 9.30 1.80
C LEU A 29 12.47 9.57 2.92
N ASN A 30 12.02 9.51 4.17
CA ASN A 30 12.90 9.54 5.34
C ASN A 30 13.20 8.09 5.77
N SER A 31 13.86 7.34 4.91
CA SER A 31 14.09 5.90 5.09
C SER A 31 15.09 5.62 6.23
N PRO A 32 14.83 4.62 7.09
CA PRO A 32 13.67 3.73 7.07
C PRO A 32 12.44 4.29 7.79
N HIS A 33 12.57 5.37 8.56
CA HIS A 33 11.58 5.82 9.54
C HIS A 33 10.21 6.18 8.97
N VAL A 34 10.14 6.95 7.88
CA VAL A 34 8.87 7.42 7.30
C VAL A 34 8.94 7.42 5.78
N ILE A 35 7.94 6.79 5.16
CA ILE A 35 7.72 6.81 3.71
C ILE A 35 6.27 7.21 3.45
N GLU A 36 6.05 8.20 2.61
CA GLU A 36 4.71 8.60 2.17
C GLU A 36 4.62 8.50 0.65
N LEU A 37 3.59 7.78 0.20
CA LEU A 37 3.32 7.51 -1.20
C LEU A 37 1.95 8.07 -1.56
N LEU A 38 1.92 9.11 -2.39
CA LEU A 38 0.69 9.70 -2.90
C LEU A 38 0.16 8.84 -4.04
N CYS A 39 -1.11 8.46 -3.99
CA CYS A 39 -1.78 7.80 -5.10
C CYS A 39 -2.15 8.83 -6.18
N CYS A 40 -1.44 8.78 -7.31
CA CYS A 40 -1.63 9.72 -8.43
C CYS A 40 -2.53 9.16 -9.53
N GLU A 41 -2.68 7.83 -9.59
CA GLU A 41 -3.62 7.16 -10.48
C GLU A 41 -4.19 5.95 -9.74
N SER A 42 -5.50 5.74 -9.86
CA SER A 42 -6.20 4.60 -9.26
C SER A 42 -7.10 3.96 -10.30
N ASN A 43 -7.08 2.65 -10.38
CA ASN A 43 -8.05 1.88 -11.13
C ASN A 43 -8.38 0.61 -10.35
N MET A 44 -9.41 0.68 -9.51
CA MET A 44 -9.90 -0.46 -8.76
C MET A 44 -11.10 -1.08 -9.47
N VAL A 45 -10.92 -2.31 -9.97
CA VAL A 45 -11.99 -3.07 -10.61
C VAL A 45 -12.58 -4.05 -9.60
N SER A 46 -13.84 -3.84 -9.25
CA SER A 46 -14.64 -4.75 -8.42
C SER A 46 -16.12 -4.59 -8.78
N ASP A 47 -16.88 -5.68 -8.79
CA ASP A 47 -18.32 -5.66 -9.11
C ASP A 47 -19.14 -4.78 -8.14
N SER A 48 -18.61 -4.55 -6.94
CA SER A 48 -19.24 -3.75 -5.89
C SER A 48 -18.78 -2.28 -5.88
N LEU A 49 -17.91 -1.88 -6.81
CA LEU A 49 -17.32 -0.54 -6.84
C LEU A 49 -17.75 0.21 -8.10
N ALA A 50 -18.44 1.33 -7.90
CA ALA A 50 -18.89 2.17 -9.01
C ALA A 50 -17.79 3.14 -9.49
N ASP A 51 -16.90 3.57 -8.59
CA ASP A 51 -15.83 4.51 -8.87
C ASP A 51 -14.45 3.82 -8.74
N PRO A 52 -13.75 3.56 -9.86
CA PRO A 52 -12.44 2.92 -9.83
C PRO A 52 -11.31 3.85 -9.35
N GLU A 53 -11.57 5.15 -9.24
CA GLU A 53 -10.58 6.18 -8.88
C GLU A 53 -10.65 6.57 -7.40
N GLU A 54 -11.33 5.82 -6.54
CA GLU A 54 -11.51 6.18 -5.11
C GLU A 54 -10.20 6.43 -4.36
N TRP A 55 -9.07 5.82 -4.76
CA TRP A 55 -7.77 6.07 -4.12
C TRP A 55 -7.06 7.33 -4.65
N LEU A 56 -7.58 7.98 -5.70
CA LEU A 56 -6.93 9.14 -6.28
C LEU A 56 -6.78 10.26 -5.25
N GLY A 57 -5.54 10.67 -4.99
CA GLY A 57 -5.22 11.70 -4.00
C GLY A 57 -5.08 11.20 -2.56
N THR A 58 -5.27 9.91 -2.28
CA THR A 58 -4.98 9.34 -0.96
C THR A 58 -3.48 9.10 -0.78
N ILE A 59 -3.05 8.91 0.47
CA ILE A 59 -1.63 8.71 0.82
C ILE A 59 -1.46 7.41 1.60
N LEU A 60 -0.50 6.58 1.18
CA LEU A 60 0.00 5.47 1.98
C LEU A 60 1.21 5.95 2.78
N LYS A 61 1.04 6.02 4.09
CA LYS A 61 2.10 6.38 5.03
C LYS A 61 2.60 5.13 5.75
N PHE A 62 3.86 4.81 5.54
CA PHE A 62 4.58 3.77 6.28
C PHE A 62 5.45 4.43 7.35
N GLU A 63 5.32 3.95 8.58
CA GLU A 63 6.15 4.35 9.70
C GLU A 63 6.87 3.12 10.25
N ILE A 64 8.19 3.18 10.28
CA ILE A 64 9.05 2.09 10.75
C ILE A 64 9.76 2.55 12.02
N THR A 65 9.49 1.85 13.11
CA THR A 65 10.10 2.13 14.42
C THR A 65 10.85 0.90 14.89
N GLU A 66 12.14 1.06 15.16
CA GLU A 66 12.98 0.05 15.80
C GLU A 66 12.90 0.23 17.31
N GLN A 67 12.62 -0.86 18.03
CA GLN A 67 12.61 -0.93 19.48
C GLN A 67 13.37 -2.19 19.90
N ASP A 68 14.62 -2.00 20.31
CA ASP A 68 15.55 -3.07 20.68
C ASP A 68 15.67 -4.15 19.58
N GLU A 69 15.24 -5.38 19.84
CA GLU A 69 15.27 -6.50 18.89
C GLU A 69 13.98 -6.61 18.04
N VAL A 70 13.05 -5.67 18.20
CA VAL A 70 11.74 -5.68 17.53
C VAL A 70 11.64 -4.49 16.56
N CYS A 71 11.11 -4.75 15.37
CA CYS A 71 10.76 -3.72 14.41
C CYS A 71 9.24 -3.65 14.25
N THR A 72 8.67 -2.46 14.37
CA THR A 72 7.26 -2.19 14.11
C THR A 72 7.12 -1.45 12.80
N VAL A 73 6.30 -1.99 11.89
CA VAL A 73 5.90 -1.34 10.64
C VAL A 73 4.41 -1.01 10.74
N ALA A 74 4.08 0.27 10.75
CA ALA A 74 2.70 0.76 10.73
C ALA A 74 2.38 1.30 9.34
N LEU A 75 1.28 0.85 8.76
CA LEU A 75 0.70 1.42 7.54
C LEU A 75 -0.55 2.21 7.92
N THR A 76 -0.59 3.48 7.50
CA THR A 76 -1.80 4.31 7.53
C THR A 76 -2.18 4.68 6.11
N HIS A 77 -3.42 4.39 5.71
CA HIS A 77 -3.98 4.84 4.44
C HIS A 77 -4.78 6.14 4.67
N ILE A 78 -4.10 7.27 4.54
CA ILE A 78 -4.68 8.60 4.76
C ILE A 78 -5.60 8.93 3.58
N GLY A 79 -6.85 9.27 3.89
CA GLY A 79 -7.89 9.55 2.89
C GLY A 79 -8.84 8.37 2.65
N LEU A 80 -8.50 7.16 3.10
CA LEU A 80 -9.44 6.04 3.11
C LEU A 80 -10.40 6.17 4.29
N THR A 81 -11.64 6.60 4.04
CA THR A 81 -12.65 6.77 5.09
C THR A 81 -13.72 5.67 5.03
N PRO A 82 -14.42 5.37 6.14
CA PRO A 82 -15.53 4.40 6.17
C PRO A 82 -16.70 4.74 5.24
N GLU A 83 -16.76 5.97 4.72
CA GLU A 83 -17.81 6.44 3.81
C GLU A 83 -17.55 6.01 2.35
N MET A 84 -16.31 5.60 2.04
CA MET A 84 -15.93 5.14 0.70
C MET A 84 -16.43 3.72 0.43
N ALA A 85 -16.84 3.45 -0.79
CA ALA A 85 -17.36 2.14 -1.17
C ALA A 85 -16.27 1.05 -1.07
N CYS A 86 -15.01 1.40 -1.34
CA CYS A 86 -13.89 0.47 -1.26
C CYS A 86 -13.43 0.16 0.17
N TYR A 87 -13.93 0.85 1.20
CA TYR A 87 -13.35 0.82 2.55
C TYR A 87 -13.15 -0.59 3.10
N GLU A 88 -14.20 -1.42 3.10
CA GLU A 88 -14.14 -2.78 3.67
C GLU A 88 -13.18 -3.69 2.91
N ILE A 89 -13.16 -3.60 1.57
CA ILE A 89 -12.26 -4.38 0.72
C ILE A 89 -10.81 -3.93 0.94
N CYS A 90 -10.57 -2.62 1.03
CA CYS A 90 -9.24 -2.05 1.27
C CYS A 90 -8.70 -2.43 2.65
N LYS A 91 -9.55 -2.32 3.68
CA LYS A 91 -9.20 -2.70 5.05
C LYS A 91 -8.81 -4.18 5.13
N THR A 92 -9.64 -5.05 4.56
CA THR A 92 -9.36 -6.50 4.49
C THR A 92 -8.08 -6.80 3.71
N GLY A 93 -7.86 -6.09 2.60
CA GLY A 93 -6.65 -6.18 1.81
C GLY A 93 -5.40 -5.80 2.61
N TRP A 94 -5.44 -4.68 3.34
CA TRP A 94 -4.32 -4.24 4.16
C TRP A 94 -4.00 -5.19 5.31
N ASP A 95 -5.01 -5.73 5.98
CA ASP A 95 -4.83 -6.76 7.01
C ASP A 95 -4.12 -8.00 6.43
N HIS A 96 -4.50 -8.42 5.22
CA HIS A 96 -3.85 -9.55 4.55
C HIS A 96 -2.41 -9.24 4.12
N TYR A 97 -2.18 -8.13 3.41
CA TYR A 97 -0.87 -7.82 2.84
C TYR A 97 0.15 -7.42 3.90
N ILE A 98 -0.22 -6.59 4.88
CA ILE A 98 0.72 -6.05 5.87
C ILE A 98 0.87 -7.02 7.04
N ALA A 99 -0.23 -7.32 7.74
CA ALA A 99 -0.16 -8.14 8.94
C ALA A 99 0.06 -9.63 8.64
N GLY A 100 -0.35 -10.10 7.46
CA GLY A 100 -0.16 -11.48 7.00
C GLY A 100 1.10 -11.68 6.16
N SER A 101 1.06 -11.23 4.91
CA SER A 101 2.05 -11.57 3.87
C SER A 101 3.42 -10.92 4.11
N LEU A 102 3.47 -9.60 4.35
CA LEU A 102 4.71 -8.87 4.61
C LEU A 102 5.39 -9.40 5.87
N LYS A 103 4.64 -9.61 6.95
CA LYS A 103 5.16 -10.20 8.18
C LYS A 103 5.82 -11.56 7.92
N GLN A 104 5.13 -12.48 7.26
CA GLN A 104 5.70 -13.80 6.92
C GLN A 104 6.95 -13.70 6.04
N HIS A 105 6.99 -12.73 5.11
CA HIS A 105 8.16 -12.48 4.30
C HIS A 105 9.36 -12.02 5.14
N LEU A 106 9.14 -11.06 6.05
CA LEU A 106 10.16 -10.54 6.97
C LEU A 106 10.66 -11.62 7.95
N ASP A 107 9.77 -12.52 8.38
CA ASP A 107 10.11 -13.68 9.23
C ASP A 107 10.84 -14.81 8.47
N GLY A 108 11.10 -14.65 7.16
CA GLY A 108 11.81 -15.63 6.34
C GLY A 108 10.96 -16.84 5.92
N LEU A 109 9.65 -16.82 6.17
CA LEU A 109 8.71 -17.90 5.83
C LEU A 109 8.20 -17.82 4.38
N GLY A 110 8.60 -16.78 3.64
CA GLY A 110 8.09 -16.45 2.31
C GLY A 110 6.77 -15.67 2.38
N GLY A 111 6.66 -14.59 1.60
CA GLY A 111 5.43 -13.81 1.52
C GLY A 111 4.34 -14.58 0.77
N ARG A 112 3.09 -14.24 1.07
CA ARG A 112 1.90 -14.79 0.39
C ARG A 112 1.03 -13.64 -0.13
N PRO A 113 1.51 -12.81 -1.06
CA PRO A 113 0.62 -11.87 -1.74
C PRO A 113 -0.47 -12.67 -2.48
N ASN A 114 -1.66 -12.10 -2.67
CA ASN A 114 -2.69 -12.79 -3.45
C ASN A 114 -2.11 -13.25 -4.79
N SER A 115 -2.35 -14.52 -5.10
CA SER A 115 -2.14 -15.10 -6.42
C SER A 115 -3.51 -15.13 -7.10
N TYR A 116 -3.72 -14.24 -8.08
CA TYR A 116 -4.80 -14.43 -9.05
C TYR A 116 -4.54 -15.68 -9.90
#